data_AF-A0A1I7FKL2-F1
#
_entry.id   AF-A0A1I7FKL2-F1
#
_cell.length_a   1.000
_cell.length_b   1.000
_cell.length_c   1.000
_cell.angle_alpha   90.00
_cell.angle_beta   90.00
_cell.angle_gamma   90.00
#
_symmetry.space_group_name_H-M   'P 1'
#
loop_
_entity.id
_entity.type
_entity.pdbx_description
1 polymer ?
#
loop_
_entity_poly.entity_id
_entity_poly.type
_entity_poly.pdbx_seq_one_letter_code
_entity_poly.pdbx_strand_id
1 'polypeptide(L)'
;MDLMQSSEEWSRAHHRVNELLSLLLNTLRDLGYNPSYHISYDHDEHHVRLDDQLLRQHPQLMAVYRDYVAACRERSVAVQRIQELPKMDLGFDAN
;
A
#
# COMPACT_ATOMS: atom_id res chain seq x y z
N MET A 1 21.03 -8.09 -8.81
CA MET A 1 20.29 -7.77 -7.57
C MET A 1 19.55 -9.02 -7.15
N ASP A 2 19.63 -9.35 -5.87
CA ASP A 2 19.22 -10.64 -5.33
C ASP A 2 17.68 -10.71 -5.22
N LEU A 3 17.08 -11.78 -5.76
CA LEU A 3 15.62 -11.97 -5.80
C LEU A 3 15.04 -12.06 -4.37
N MET A 4 15.82 -12.59 -3.41
CA MET A 4 15.44 -12.62 -1.99
C MET A 4 15.33 -11.21 -1.41
N GLN A 5 16.30 -10.34 -1.67
CA GLN A 5 16.28 -8.96 -1.14
C GLN A 5 15.06 -8.18 -1.66
N SER A 6 14.76 -8.30 -2.95
CA SER A 6 13.58 -7.63 -3.54
C SER A 6 12.26 -8.15 -2.95
N SER A 7 12.19 -9.45 -2.66
CA SER A 7 11.03 -10.09 -2.02
C SER A 7 10.85 -9.65 -0.56
N GLU A 8 11.93 -9.52 0.21
CA GLU A 8 11.90 -9.01 1.58
C GLU A 8 11.48 -7.53 1.64
N GLU A 9 11.99 -6.71 0.72
CA GLU A 9 11.58 -5.30 0.58
C GLU A 9 10.08 -5.17 0.30
N TRP A 10 9.55 -6.00 -0.60
CA TRP A 10 8.12 -6.04 -0.87
C TRP A 10 7.30 -6.49 0.35
N SER A 11 7.72 -7.54 1.04
CA SER A 11 7.02 -8.05 2.22
C SER A 11 6.97 -7.00 3.34
N ARG A 12 8.09 -6.31 3.59
CA ARG A 12 8.16 -5.21 4.56
C ARG A 12 7.24 -4.05 4.17
N ALA A 13 7.27 -3.63 2.90
CA ALA A 13 6.39 -2.57 2.42
C ALA A 13 4.91 -2.96 2.52
N HIS A 14 4.57 -4.20 2.18
CA HIS A 14 3.21 -4.74 2.29
C HIS A 14 2.72 -4.76 3.74
N HIS A 15 3.55 -5.20 4.69
CA HIS A 15 3.20 -5.16 6.11
C HIS A 15 2.97 -3.74 6.61
N ARG A 16 3.84 -2.80 6.24
CA ARG A 16 3.69 -1.39 6.61
C ARG A 16 2.38 -0.77 6.09
N VAL A 17 1.98 -1.11 4.85
CA VAL A 17 0.69 -0.70 4.29
C VAL A 17 -0.48 -1.21 5.14
N ASN A 18 -0.44 -2.48 5.57
CA ASN A 18 -1.50 -3.06 6.40
C ASN A 18 -1.57 -2.43 7.79
N GLU A 19 -0.42 -2.16 8.43
CA GLU A 19 -0.39 -1.48 9.73
C GLU A 19 -0.99 -0.08 9.64
N LEU A 20 -0.60 0.70 8.63
CA LEU A 20 -1.11 2.05 8.42
C LEU A 20 -2.60 2.04 8.04
N LEU A 21 -3.05 1.06 7.26
CA LEU A 21 -4.47 0.88 6.97
C LEU A 21 -5.27 0.58 8.24
N SER A 22 -4.80 -0.34 9.09
CA SER A 22 -5.43 -0.61 10.38
C SER A 22 -5.48 0.62 11.27
N LEU A 23 -4.39 1.40 11.33
CA LEU A 23 -4.33 2.65 12.10
C LEU A 23 -5.32 3.70 11.57
N LEU A 24 -5.42 3.85 10.25
CA LEU A 24 -6.36 4.73 9.57
C LEU A 24 -7.82 4.37 9.91
N LEU A 25 -8.17 3.08 9.78
CA LEU A 25 -9.51 2.57 10.10
C LEU A 25 -9.88 2.76 11.57
N ASN A 26 -8.93 2.53 12.47
CA ASN A 26 -9.12 2.73 13.90
C ASN A 26 -9.29 4.22 14.23
N THR A 27 -8.51 5.09 13.59
CA THR A 27 -8.62 6.55 13.77
C THR A 27 -9.98 7.07 13.30
N LEU A 28 -10.48 6.59 12.16
CA LEU A 28 -11.84 6.88 11.69
C LEU A 28 -12.91 6.45 12.71
N ARG A 29 -12.77 5.24 13.25
CA ARG A 29 -13.72 4.70 14.23
C ARG A 29 -13.68 5.49 15.55
N ASP A 30 -12.49 5.89 16.01
CA ASP A 30 -12.29 6.70 17.21
C ASP A 30 -12.96 8.08 17.08
N LEU A 31 -12.90 8.67 15.89
CA LEU A 31 -13.60 9.91 15.55
C LEU A 31 -15.13 9.74 15.37
N GLY A 32 -15.65 8.52 15.51
CA GLY A 32 -17.08 8.21 15.40
C GLY A 32 -17.57 8.00 13.96
N TYR A 33 -16.67 7.96 12.98
CA TYR A 33 -17.02 7.70 11.58
C TYR A 33 -17.01 6.20 11.28
N ASN A 34 -17.90 5.77 10.40
CA ASN A 34 -17.91 4.40 9.92
C ASN A 34 -17.02 4.30 8.66
N PRO A 35 -15.89 3.56 8.72
CA PRO A 35 -14.92 3.54 7.63
C PRO A 35 -15.51 3.08 6.30
N SER A 36 -16.49 2.17 6.30
CA SER A 36 -17.11 1.64 5.08
C SER A 36 -17.83 2.69 4.23
N TYR A 37 -18.23 3.82 4.81
CA TYR A 37 -18.89 4.91 4.08
C TYR A 37 -17.93 5.99 3.59
N HIS A 38 -16.71 6.02 4.13
CA HIS A 38 -15.73 7.06 3.86
C HIS A 38 -14.49 6.55 3.12
N ILE A 39 -14.47 5.26 2.81
CA ILE A 39 -13.39 4.58 2.11
C ILE A 39 -13.90 4.05 0.79
N SER A 40 -13.22 4.42 -0.28
CA SER A 40 -13.38 3.84 -1.61
C SER A 40 -12.08 3.17 -2.04
N TYR A 41 -12.16 2.04 -2.74
CA TYR A 41 -10.97 1.40 -3.27
C TYR A 41 -10.65 1.97 -4.65
N ASP A 42 -9.43 2.47 -4.83
CA ASP A 42 -8.92 2.88 -6.13
C ASP A 42 -8.17 1.71 -6.77
N HIS A 43 -8.74 1.17 -7.84
CA HIS A 43 -8.18 0.01 -8.55
C HIS A 43 -6.93 0.36 -9.36
N ASP A 44 -6.74 1.62 -9.74
CA ASP A 44 -5.63 2.07 -10.59
C ASP A 44 -4.38 2.33 -9.74
N GLU A 45 -4.55 3.04 -8.62
CA GLU A 45 -3.47 3.39 -7.69
C GLU A 45 -3.24 2.32 -6.59
N HIS A 46 -4.03 1.25 -6.58
CA HIS A 46 -3.97 0.14 -5.63
C HIS A 46 -4.00 0.58 -4.15
N HIS A 47 -4.73 1.64 -3.84
CA HIS A 47 -4.86 2.19 -2.49
C HIS A 47 -6.32 2.51 -2.14
N VAL A 48 -6.57 2.75 -0.86
CA VAL A 48 -7.83 3.32 -0.38
C VAL A 48 -7.82 4.84 -0.56
N ARG A 49 -8.92 5.37 -1.10
CA ARG A 49 -9.26 6.79 -1.10
C ARG A 49 -10.18 7.11 0.06
N LEU A 50 -9.83 8.15 0.82
CA LEU A 50 -10.68 8.70 1.87
C LEU A 50 -11.45 9.91 1.37
N ASP A 51 -12.57 10.20 2.02
CA ASP A 51 -13.30 11.46 1.81
C ASP A 51 -12.44 12.69 2.20
N ASP A 52 -12.29 13.61 1.24
CA ASP A 52 -11.41 14.76 1.36
C ASP A 52 -11.89 15.79 2.41
N GLN A 53 -13.21 15.85 2.66
CA GLN A 53 -13.77 16.70 3.71
C GLN A 53 -13.32 16.20 5.09
N LEU A 54 -13.30 14.88 5.29
CA LEU A 54 -12.87 14.22 6.51
C LEU A 54 -11.38 14.46 6.79
N LEU A 55 -10.55 14.37 5.74
CA LEU A 55 -9.11 14.68 5.82
C LEU A 55 -8.86 16.13 6.21
N ARG A 56 -9.63 17.08 5.66
CA ARG A 56 -9.54 18.50 6.02
C ARG A 56 -10.01 18.81 7.44
N GLN A 57 -11.01 18.08 7.94
CA GLN A 57 -11.55 18.26 9.28
C GLN A 57 -10.62 17.71 10.37
N HIS A 58 -9.86 16.65 10.07
CA HIS A 58 -9.03 15.96 11.06
C HIS A 58 -7.57 15.86 10.61
N PRO A 59 -6.69 16.80 11.02
CA PRO A 59 -5.28 16.82 10.59
C PRO A 59 -4.50 15.56 11.01
N GLN A 60 -4.87 14.93 12.13
CA GLN A 60 -4.30 13.66 12.56
C GLN A 60 -4.61 12.51 11.58
N LEU A 61 -5.83 12.48 11.04
CA LEU A 61 -6.24 11.49 10.06
C LEU A 61 -5.53 11.74 8.73
N MET A 62 -5.35 13.01 8.35
CA MET A 62 -4.59 13.39 7.17
C MET A 62 -3.13 12.97 7.25
N ALA A 63 -2.49 13.07 8.42
CA ALA A 63 -1.12 12.60 8.62
C ALA A 63 -1.02 11.08 8.37
N VAL A 64 -1.86 10.29 9.03
CA VAL A 64 -1.90 8.82 8.86
C VAL A 64 -2.22 8.43 7.42
N TYR A 65 -3.15 9.14 6.77
CA TYR A 65 -3.51 8.90 5.38
C TYR A 65 -2.35 9.17 4.42
N ARG A 66 -1.59 10.24 4.65
CA ARG A 66 -0.41 10.57 3.85
C ARG A 66 0.67 9.51 3.99
N ASP A 67 0.94 9.03 5.21
CA ASP A 67 1.88 7.94 5.44
C ASP A 67 1.42 6.64 4.77
N TYR A 68 0.13 6.33 4.82
CA TYR A 68 -0.47 5.19 4.13
C TYR A 68 -0.26 5.26 2.61
N VAL A 69 -0.56 6.40 1.98
CA VAL A 69 -0.36 6.60 0.53
C VAL A 69 1.12 6.48 0.15
N ALA A 70 2.02 7.01 0.97
CA ALA A 70 3.45 6.86 0.76
C ALA A 70 3.89 5.39 0.79
N ALA A 71 3.43 4.62 1.79
CA ALA A 71 3.73 3.19 1.90
C ALA A 71 3.16 2.39 0.71
N CYS A 72 1.97 2.74 0.21
CA CYS A 72 1.39 2.14 -0.99
C CYS A 72 2.27 2.38 -2.22
N ARG A 73 2.83 3.58 -2.38
CA ARG A 73 3.78 3.90 -3.46
C ARG A 73 5.08 3.12 -3.32
N GLU A 74 5.65 3.02 -2.12
CA GLU A 74 6.85 2.21 -1.85
C GLU A 74 6.63 0.74 -2.24
N ARG A 75 5.48 0.16 -1.87
CA ARG A 75 5.09 -1.20 -2.28
C ARG A 75 5.01 -1.33 -3.79
N SER A 76 4.38 -0.39 -4.49
CA SER A 76 4.27 -0.41 -5.95
C SER A 76 5.64 -0.34 -6.64
N VAL A 77 6.56 0.48 -6.13
CA VAL A 77 7.95 0.53 -6.62
C VAL A 77 8.67 -0.80 -6.38
N ALA A 78 8.50 -1.41 -5.21
CA ALA A 78 9.08 -2.73 -4.92
C ALA A 78 8.52 -3.81 -5.88
N VAL A 79 7.22 -3.77 -6.19
CA VAL A 79 6.60 -4.66 -7.19
C VAL A 79 7.20 -4.44 -8.58
N GLN A 80 7.34 -3.18 -9.02
CA GLN A 80 7.94 -2.88 -10.32
C GLN A 80 9.37 -3.43 -10.43
N ARG A 81 10.20 -3.22 -9.39
CA ARG A 81 11.55 -3.79 -9.35
C ARG A 81 11.57 -5.31 -9.47
N ILE A 82 10.63 -6.00 -8.82
CA ILE A 82 10.50 -7.46 -8.96
C ILE A 82 10.08 -7.85 -10.38
N GLN A 83 9.17 -7.10 -11.01
CA GLN A 83 8.70 -7.37 -12.38
C GLN A 83 9.75 -7.07 -13.45
N GLU A 84 10.63 -6.11 -13.21
CA GLU A 84 11.76 -5.75 -14.09
C GLU A 84 12.95 -6.71 -13.98
N LEU A 85 12.98 -7.58 -12.96
CA LEU A 85 13.96 -8.65 -12.90
C LEU A 85 13.73 -9.56 -14.12
N PRO A 86 14.77 -9.80 -14.95
CA PRO A 86 14.63 -10.72 -16.07
C PRO A 86 14.16 -12.05 -15.50
N LYS A 87 13.00 -12.50 -15.95
CA LYS A 87 12.56 -13.88 -15.71
C LYS A 87 13.71 -14.71 -16.25
N MET A 88 14.52 -15.31 -15.37
CA MET A 88 15.54 -16.25 -15.80
C MET A 88 14.83 -17.22 -16.73
N ASP A 89 15.28 -17.25 -17.98
CA ASP A 89 14.91 -18.25 -18.96
C ASP A 89 15.31 -19.58 -18.32
N LEU A 90 14.34 -20.23 -17.67
CA LEU A 90 14.47 -21.59 -17.22
C LEU A 90 14.52 -22.38 -18.51
N GLY A 91 15.74 -22.55 -19.05
CA GLY A 91 16.03 -23.22 -20.30
C GLY A 91 15.56 -24.66 -20.25
N PHE A 92 14.26 -24.86 -20.48
CA PHE A 92 13.68 -26.11 -20.94
C PHE A 92 13.80 -26.12 -22.45
N ASP A 93 15.04 -26.16 -22.95
CA ASP A 93 15.30 -26.65 -24.29
C ASP A 93 15.02 -28.16 -24.23
N ALA A 94 13.80 -28.52 -24.60
CA ALA A 94 13.38 -29.90 -24.73
C ALA A 94 14.08 -30.48 -25.96
N ASN A 95 15.23 -31.12 -25.73
CA ASN A 95 15.87 -32.02 -26.67
C ASN A 95 15.77 -33.46 -26.15
#